data_AF-A0A6G5AA94-F1
#
_entry.id   AF-A0A6G5AA94-F1
#
_cell.length_a   1.000
_cell.length_b   1.000
_cell.length_c   1.000
_cell.angle_alpha   90.00
_cell.angle_beta   90.00
_cell.angle_gamma   90.00
#
_symmetry.space_group_name_H-M   'P 1'
#
loop_
_entity.id
_entity.type
_entity.pdbx_description
1 polymer ?
#
loop_
_entity_poly.entity_id
_entity_poly.type
_entity_poly.pdbx_seq_one_letter_code
_entity_poly.pdbx_strand_id
1 'polypeptide(L)'
;KQPRKQAFKALIKGWIRPKGDQGSEDEENFEEAIKAVNKSLNPTEVPHQVKRLFEEEACLNITTESKPFWILIRALKDFVEAEGKGALAVRGTLPDMTSDTDRYVKLLNIYHAEADKDFRAVHHRVQQLLATIGKPEGFISEAEVKVFCKNAHALRLVRGRPLAAEYDAKDASVDTILTSLDSPDSEIIFYLMLRAADRFYSQYNRYPGFFEDQLETDISKLKASLCQVLEQLGSGPVAKDDYVHEMCRYGAAEIHT
;
A
#
# COMPACT_ATOMS: atom_id res chain seq x y z
N LYS A 1 -17.31 -9.11 -21.76
CA LYS A 1 -16.03 -9.80 -21.46
C LYS A 1 -16.23 -11.21 -20.89
N GLN A 2 -17.16 -11.41 -19.94
CA GLN A 2 -17.47 -12.71 -19.31
C GLN A 2 -17.87 -13.85 -20.29
N PRO A 3 -18.72 -13.64 -21.31
CA PRO A 3 -19.07 -14.72 -22.26
C PRO A 3 -17.88 -15.19 -23.11
N ARG A 4 -16.94 -14.30 -23.46
CA ARG A 4 -15.71 -14.67 -24.20
C ARG A 4 -14.76 -15.51 -23.35
N LYS A 5 -14.57 -15.15 -22.07
CA LYS A 5 -13.76 -15.97 -21.14
C LYS A 5 -14.38 -17.35 -20.94
N GLN A 6 -15.71 -17.45 -20.87
CA GLN A 6 -16.41 -18.73 -20.74
C GLN A 6 -16.27 -19.61 -21.99
N ALA A 7 -16.42 -19.02 -23.19
CA ALA A 7 -16.19 -19.72 -24.45
C ALA A 7 -14.74 -20.24 -24.56
N PHE A 8 -13.75 -19.44 -24.14
CA PHE A 8 -12.35 -19.86 -24.14
C PHE A 8 -12.07 -21.00 -23.15
N LYS A 9 -12.70 -20.98 -21.96
CA LYS A 9 -12.63 -22.12 -21.03
C LYS A 9 -13.23 -23.39 -21.62
N ALA A 10 -14.36 -23.29 -22.31
CA ALA A 10 -14.99 -24.42 -22.98
C ALA A 10 -14.10 -24.97 -24.13
N LEU A 11 -13.42 -24.08 -24.86
CA LEU A 11 -12.45 -24.45 -25.87
C LEU A 11 -11.29 -25.27 -25.29
N ILE A 12 -10.66 -24.79 -24.21
CA ILE A 12 -9.58 -25.51 -23.53
C ILE A 12 -10.07 -26.88 -23.01
N LYS A 13 -11.27 -26.91 -22.42
CA LYS A 13 -11.87 -28.16 -21.93
C LYS A 13 -12.09 -29.18 -23.05
N GLY A 14 -12.41 -28.73 -24.27
CA GLY A 14 -12.55 -29.58 -25.44
C GLY A 14 -11.25 -30.20 -25.95
N TRP A 15 -10.08 -29.73 -25.48
CA TRP A 15 -8.77 -30.29 -25.82
C TRP A 15 -8.30 -31.38 -24.86
N ILE A 16 -9.01 -31.59 -23.74
CA ILE A 16 -8.71 -32.65 -22.78
C ILE A 16 -8.95 -34.01 -23.45
N ARG A 17 -7.98 -34.91 -23.35
CA ARG A 17 -8.09 -36.25 -23.94
C ARG A 17 -9.18 -37.07 -23.24
N PRO A 18 -10.04 -37.80 -23.98
CA PRO A 18 -11.03 -38.68 -23.36
C PRO A 18 -10.36 -39.77 -22.53
N LYS A 19 -10.93 -40.11 -21.38
CA LYS A 19 -10.52 -41.29 -20.60
C LYS A 19 -10.83 -42.55 -21.42
N GLY A 20 -9.79 -43.23 -21.92
CA GLY A 20 -9.94 -44.54 -22.55
C GLY A 20 -10.10 -45.66 -21.52
N ASP A 21 -10.42 -46.88 -22.00
CA ASP A 21 -10.65 -48.08 -21.17
C ASP A 21 -9.45 -48.49 -20.28
N GLN A 22 -8.25 -47.97 -20.55
CA GLN A 22 -7.03 -48.23 -19.76
C GLN A 22 -6.69 -47.14 -18.74
N GLY A 23 -7.60 -46.18 -18.49
CA GLY A 23 -7.40 -45.09 -17.54
C GLY A 23 -6.42 -44.05 -18.05
N SER A 24 -6.92 -42.97 -18.66
CA SER A 24 -6.04 -41.83 -18.94
C SER A 24 -5.71 -41.09 -17.64
N GLU A 25 -4.48 -40.60 -17.54
CA GLU A 25 -4.06 -39.72 -16.45
C GLU A 25 -4.96 -38.47 -16.39
N ASP A 26 -5.20 -37.98 -15.17
CA ASP A 26 -5.91 -36.73 -14.97
C ASP A 26 -5.05 -35.57 -15.51
N GLU A 27 -5.58 -34.83 -16.49
CA GLU A 27 -4.87 -33.72 -17.14
C GLU A 27 -4.93 -32.44 -16.29
N GLU A 28 -4.31 -32.47 -15.11
CA GLU A 28 -4.32 -31.39 -14.12
C GLU A 28 -3.85 -30.05 -14.70
N ASN A 29 -2.87 -30.07 -15.61
CA ASN A 29 -2.38 -28.87 -16.29
C ASN A 29 -3.47 -28.15 -17.13
N PHE A 30 -4.41 -28.88 -17.73
CA PHE A 30 -5.56 -28.30 -18.44
C PHE A 30 -6.55 -27.72 -17.43
N GLU A 31 -6.75 -28.34 -16.27
CA GLU A 31 -7.58 -27.78 -15.21
C GLU A 31 -7.00 -26.47 -14.66
N GLU A 32 -5.68 -26.42 -14.44
CA GLU A 32 -4.97 -25.21 -14.05
C GLU A 32 -5.11 -24.11 -15.10
N ALA A 33 -4.96 -24.45 -16.40
CA ALA A 33 -5.15 -23.51 -17.49
C ALA A 33 -6.57 -22.90 -17.50
N ILE A 34 -7.61 -23.73 -17.32
CA ILE A 34 -9.01 -23.28 -17.25
C ILE A 34 -9.23 -22.33 -16.06
N LYS A 35 -8.66 -22.63 -14.89
CA LYS A 35 -8.70 -21.76 -13.69
C LYS A 35 -7.97 -20.45 -13.95
N ALA A 36 -6.82 -20.50 -14.62
CA ALA A 36 -5.96 -19.35 -14.91
C ALA A 36 -6.55 -18.38 -15.94
N VAL A 37 -7.47 -18.78 -16.83
CA VAL A 37 -8.12 -17.91 -17.83
C VAL A 37 -8.61 -16.57 -17.25
N ASN A 38 -9.13 -16.59 -16.03
CA ASN A 38 -9.65 -15.39 -15.39
C ASN A 38 -8.55 -14.35 -15.08
N LYS A 39 -7.33 -14.82 -14.77
CA LYS A 39 -6.17 -14.01 -14.39
C LYS A 39 -5.26 -13.71 -15.59
N SER A 40 -5.00 -14.70 -16.45
CA SER A 40 -3.99 -14.63 -17.52
C SER A 40 -4.43 -13.85 -18.76
N LEU A 41 -5.75 -13.65 -18.98
CA LEU A 41 -6.26 -12.89 -20.12
C LEU A 41 -6.47 -11.39 -19.82
N ASN A 42 -5.96 -10.91 -18.68
CA ASN A 42 -6.03 -9.48 -18.38
C ASN A 42 -4.91 -8.76 -19.14
N PRO A 43 -5.18 -7.58 -19.73
CA PRO A 43 -4.17 -6.86 -20.48
C PRO A 43 -3.02 -6.45 -19.56
N THR A 44 -1.80 -6.53 -20.09
CA THR A 44 -0.61 -5.99 -19.41
C THR A 44 -0.66 -4.47 -19.50
N GLU A 45 -0.87 -3.82 -18.36
CA GLU A 45 -0.96 -2.37 -18.26
C GLU A 45 -0.18 -1.87 -17.04
N VAL A 46 0.33 -0.64 -17.11
CA VAL A 46 0.91 0.02 -15.93
C VAL A 46 -0.20 0.22 -14.88
N PRO A 47 -0.04 -0.27 -13.64
CA PRO A 47 -1.04 -0.07 -12.60
C PRO A 47 -1.28 1.41 -12.29
N HIS A 48 -2.52 1.77 -11.98
CA HIS A 48 -2.93 3.18 -11.76
C HIS A 48 -2.06 3.90 -10.72
N GLN A 49 -1.74 3.23 -9.61
CA GLN A 49 -0.89 3.82 -8.58
C GLN A 49 0.54 4.11 -9.05
N VAL A 50 1.06 3.36 -10.03
CA VAL A 50 2.38 3.61 -10.62
C VAL A 50 2.27 4.74 -11.64
N LYS A 51 1.19 4.78 -12.44
CA LYS A 51 0.90 5.91 -13.35
C LYS A 51 0.88 7.24 -12.60
N ARG A 52 0.24 7.29 -11.43
CA ARG A 52 0.26 8.49 -10.57
C ARG A 52 1.66 8.93 -10.18
N LEU A 53 2.59 8.00 -9.93
CA LEU A 53 3.99 8.34 -9.64
C LEU A 53 4.70 8.99 -10.81
N PHE A 54 4.33 8.64 -12.06
CA PHE A 54 4.90 9.25 -13.26
C PHE A 54 4.46 10.70 -13.48
N GLU A 55 3.34 11.08 -12.88
CA GLU A 55 2.75 12.43 -12.95
C GLU A 55 3.26 13.36 -11.84
N GLU A 56 3.97 12.83 -10.85
CA GLU A 56 4.49 13.60 -9.73
C GLU A 56 5.60 14.56 -10.18
N GLU A 57 5.57 15.79 -9.65
CA GLU A 57 6.57 16.81 -9.97
C GLU A 57 8.00 16.32 -9.70
N ALA A 58 8.19 15.58 -8.60
CA ALA A 58 9.46 14.98 -8.24
C ALA A 58 9.95 13.91 -9.23
N CYS A 59 9.06 13.31 -10.04
CA CYS A 59 9.42 12.43 -11.16
C CYS A 59 9.70 13.24 -12.43
N LEU A 60 8.86 14.25 -12.73
CA LEU A 60 8.98 15.05 -13.96
C LEU A 60 10.25 15.91 -13.96
N ASN A 61 10.57 16.52 -12.82
CA ASN A 61 11.65 17.48 -12.65
C ASN A 61 12.73 16.90 -11.73
N ILE A 62 13.63 16.10 -12.30
CA ILE A 62 14.78 15.56 -11.57
C ILE A 62 15.86 16.63 -11.42
N THR A 63 16.41 16.76 -10.21
CA THR A 63 17.46 17.72 -9.85
C THR A 63 18.59 17.02 -9.10
N THR A 64 19.65 17.76 -8.77
CA THR A 64 20.74 17.29 -7.91
C THR A 64 20.28 16.83 -6.53
N GLU A 65 19.13 17.32 -6.04
CA GLU A 65 18.57 16.98 -4.72
C GLU A 65 17.57 15.81 -4.79
N SER A 66 17.27 15.30 -5.99
CA SER A 66 16.34 14.19 -6.16
C SER A 66 16.84 12.93 -5.46
N LYS A 67 15.93 12.33 -4.68
CA LYS A 67 16.16 11.07 -3.97
C LYS A 67 16.25 9.90 -4.98
N PRO A 68 17.01 8.83 -4.66
CA PRO A 68 17.14 7.64 -5.53
C PRO A 68 15.81 7.11 -6.06
N PHE A 69 14.79 7.04 -5.20
CA PHE A 69 13.45 6.61 -5.57
C PHE A 69 12.90 7.37 -6.79
N TRP A 70 12.98 8.70 -6.81
CA TRP A 70 12.42 9.50 -7.90
C TRP A 70 13.22 9.39 -9.20
N ILE A 71 14.54 9.21 -9.10
CA ILE A 71 15.39 8.95 -10.27
C ILE A 71 15.01 7.59 -10.89
N LEU A 72 14.76 6.57 -10.07
CA LEU A 72 14.27 5.26 -10.53
C LEU A 72 12.87 5.33 -11.15
N ILE A 73 11.93 6.08 -10.54
CA ILE A 73 10.60 6.31 -11.11
C ILE A 73 10.72 6.99 -12.48
N ARG A 74 11.57 8.01 -12.61
CA ARG A 74 11.80 8.69 -13.87
C ARG A 74 12.39 7.77 -14.93
N ALA A 75 13.43 7.01 -14.58
CA ALA A 75 14.04 6.04 -15.50
C ALA A 75 13.02 4.99 -15.97
N LEU A 76 12.15 4.52 -15.06
CA LEU A 76 11.07 3.59 -15.38
C LEU A 76 10.02 4.22 -16.30
N LYS A 77 9.64 5.48 -16.06
CA LYS A 77 8.72 6.21 -16.94
C LYS A 77 9.29 6.28 -18.36
N ASP A 78 10.55 6.68 -18.49
CA ASP A 78 11.22 6.79 -19.78
C ASP A 78 11.36 5.41 -20.47
N PHE A 79 11.61 4.33 -19.70
CA PHE A 79 11.60 2.96 -20.20
C PHE A 79 10.23 2.56 -20.74
N VAL A 80 9.16 2.82 -19.99
CA VAL A 80 7.78 2.50 -20.39
C VAL A 80 7.43 3.18 -21.70
N GLU A 81 7.85 4.43 -21.90
CA GLU A 81 7.56 5.22 -23.11
C GLU A 81 8.40 4.76 -24.32
N ALA A 82 9.55 4.14 -24.10
CA ALA A 82 10.46 3.68 -25.14
C ALA A 82 10.51 2.15 -25.26
N GLU A 83 11.46 1.48 -24.60
CA GLU A 83 11.72 0.05 -24.76
C GLU A 83 10.54 -0.82 -24.30
N GLY A 84 9.86 -0.39 -23.23
CA GLY A 84 8.75 -1.09 -22.59
C GLY A 84 7.42 -1.00 -23.34
N LYS A 85 7.30 -0.14 -24.36
CA LYS A 85 6.10 -0.04 -25.23
C LYS A 85 4.77 0.06 -24.47
N GLY A 86 4.74 0.86 -23.40
CA GLY A 86 3.59 1.05 -22.53
C GLY A 86 3.46 0.04 -21.38
N ALA A 87 4.41 -0.87 -21.22
CA ALA A 87 4.47 -1.83 -20.12
C ALA A 87 5.68 -1.59 -19.19
N LEU A 88 5.53 -2.02 -17.93
CA LEU A 88 6.62 -2.04 -16.96
C LEU A 88 7.61 -3.16 -17.28
N ALA A 89 8.83 -3.05 -16.74
CA ALA A 89 9.85 -4.09 -16.82
C ALA A 89 9.30 -5.45 -16.34
N VAL A 90 9.64 -6.52 -17.07
CA VAL A 90 9.21 -7.88 -16.77
C VAL A 90 9.78 -8.32 -15.42
N ARG A 91 8.92 -8.90 -14.56
CA ARG A 91 9.32 -9.36 -13.21
C ARG A 91 10.34 -10.51 -13.26
N GLY A 92 10.26 -11.33 -14.31
CA GLY A 92 11.13 -12.49 -14.53
C GLY A 92 10.76 -13.74 -13.74
N THR A 93 9.78 -13.69 -12.83
CA THR A 93 9.31 -14.85 -12.06
C THR A 93 8.01 -15.39 -12.61
N LEU A 94 7.83 -16.71 -12.55
CA LEU A 94 6.58 -17.39 -12.86
C LEU A 94 5.98 -18.02 -11.60
N PRO A 95 4.65 -18.12 -11.48
CA PRO A 95 4.02 -18.98 -10.49
C PRO A 95 4.30 -20.45 -10.82
N ASP A 96 4.17 -21.31 -9.81
CA ASP A 96 4.21 -22.76 -9.99
C ASP A 96 3.08 -23.23 -10.92
N MET A 97 3.32 -24.29 -11.67
CA MET A 97 2.35 -24.89 -12.61
C MET A 97 2.68 -26.36 -12.88
N THR A 98 1.66 -27.18 -13.11
CA THR A 98 1.83 -28.59 -13.46
C THR A 98 2.47 -28.72 -14.85
N SER A 99 3.76 -29.05 -14.87
CA SER A 99 4.56 -29.23 -16.08
C SER A 99 5.72 -30.18 -15.81
N ASP A 100 6.34 -30.71 -16.87
CA ASP A 100 7.64 -31.35 -16.73
C ASP A 100 8.73 -30.30 -16.41
N THR A 101 9.75 -30.72 -15.66
CA THR A 101 10.82 -29.84 -15.17
C THR A 101 11.51 -29.09 -16.31
N ASP A 102 11.78 -29.77 -17.43
CA ASP A 102 12.52 -29.19 -18.55
C ASP A 102 11.73 -28.07 -19.25
N ARG A 103 10.42 -28.26 -19.46
CA ARG A 103 9.53 -27.24 -20.02
C ARG A 103 9.39 -26.06 -19.08
N TYR A 104 9.18 -26.32 -17.78
CA TYR A 104 9.07 -25.27 -16.79
C TYR A 104 10.33 -24.40 -16.73
N VAL A 105 11.52 -25.03 -16.66
CA VAL A 105 12.81 -24.33 -16.62
C VAL A 105 13.06 -23.55 -17.90
N LYS A 106 12.75 -24.12 -19.08
CA LYS A 106 12.87 -23.41 -20.36
C LYS A 106 11.99 -22.16 -20.38
N LEU A 107 10.73 -22.28 -19.95
CA LEU A 107 9.81 -21.15 -19.88
C LEU A 107 10.29 -20.08 -18.89
N LEU A 108 10.71 -20.49 -17.70
CA LEU A 108 11.26 -19.58 -16.68
C LEU A 108 12.48 -18.81 -17.19
N ASN A 109 13.39 -19.47 -17.91
CA ASN A 109 14.56 -18.83 -18.48
C ASN A 109 14.23 -17.77 -19.54
N ILE A 110 13.13 -17.92 -20.30
CA ILE A 110 12.66 -16.88 -21.22
C ILE A 110 12.26 -15.62 -20.43
N TYR A 111 11.53 -15.78 -19.33
CA TYR A 111 11.13 -14.65 -18.48
C TYR A 111 12.33 -14.02 -17.78
N HIS A 112 13.29 -14.80 -17.32
CA HIS A 112 14.54 -14.29 -16.75
C HIS A 112 15.37 -13.49 -17.76
N ALA A 113 15.48 -13.99 -19.00
CA ALA A 113 16.21 -13.30 -20.05
C ALA A 113 15.56 -11.95 -20.42
N GLU A 114 14.23 -11.90 -20.55
CA GLU A 114 13.54 -10.63 -20.83
C GLU A 114 13.63 -9.67 -19.64
N ALA A 115 13.50 -10.16 -18.41
CA ALA A 115 13.66 -9.33 -17.22
C ALA A 115 15.08 -8.73 -17.11
N ASP A 116 16.12 -9.49 -17.46
CA ASP A 116 17.50 -9.00 -17.45
C ASP A 116 17.74 -7.94 -18.54
N LYS A 117 17.15 -8.13 -19.72
CA LYS A 117 17.17 -7.15 -20.81
C LYS A 117 16.47 -5.85 -20.41
N ASP A 118 15.27 -5.93 -19.84
CA ASP A 118 14.52 -4.75 -19.37
C ASP A 118 15.28 -4.04 -18.25
N PHE A 119 15.82 -4.80 -17.31
CA PHE A 119 16.66 -4.27 -16.23
C PHE A 119 17.85 -3.48 -16.78
N ARG A 120 18.58 -3.99 -17.77
CA ARG A 120 19.71 -3.28 -18.39
C ARG A 120 19.28 -1.98 -19.05
N ALA A 121 18.11 -1.96 -19.72
CA ALA A 121 17.55 -0.75 -20.32
C ALA A 121 17.22 0.30 -19.25
N VAL A 122 16.56 -0.10 -18.15
CA VAL A 122 16.27 0.80 -17.03
C VAL A 122 17.56 1.30 -16.38
N HIS A 123 18.54 0.42 -16.14
CA HIS A 123 19.83 0.78 -15.57
C HIS A 123 20.55 1.82 -16.45
N HIS A 124 20.57 1.62 -17.76
CA HIS A 124 21.15 2.59 -18.69
C HIS A 124 20.49 3.97 -18.56
N ARG A 125 19.15 4.03 -18.46
CA ARG A 125 18.41 5.28 -18.23
C ARG A 125 18.75 5.93 -16.90
N VAL A 126 18.90 5.14 -15.84
CA VAL A 126 19.38 5.64 -14.53
C VAL A 126 20.73 6.32 -14.70
N GLN A 127 21.69 5.67 -15.38
CA GLN A 127 23.02 6.25 -15.57
C GLN A 127 23.01 7.54 -16.40
N GLN A 128 22.17 7.61 -17.44
CA GLN A 128 21.96 8.84 -18.21
C GLN A 128 21.39 9.98 -17.34
N LEU A 129 20.41 9.68 -16.49
CA LEU A 129 19.82 10.66 -15.58
C LEU A 129 20.85 11.15 -14.56
N LEU A 130 21.62 10.24 -13.94
CA LEU A 130 22.67 10.58 -12.98
C LEU A 130 23.73 11.50 -13.59
N ALA A 131 24.19 11.18 -14.81
CA ALA A 131 25.14 12.02 -15.53
C ALA A 131 24.57 13.42 -15.84
N THR A 132 23.29 13.49 -16.21
CA THR A 132 22.60 14.76 -16.52
C THR A 132 22.50 15.68 -15.31
N ILE A 133 22.24 15.12 -14.12
CA ILE A 133 22.12 15.88 -12.88
C ILE A 133 23.44 15.97 -12.09
N GLY A 134 24.55 15.52 -12.67
CA GLY A 134 25.88 15.59 -12.03
C GLY A 134 26.05 14.72 -10.79
N LYS A 135 25.29 13.62 -10.67
CA LYS A 135 25.47 12.63 -9.60
C LYS A 135 26.44 11.52 -10.03
N PRO A 136 27.21 10.94 -9.08
CA PRO A 136 28.09 9.81 -9.38
C PRO A 136 27.34 8.61 -9.97
N GLU A 137 27.98 7.87 -10.87
CA GLU A 137 27.44 6.64 -11.49
C GLU A 137 27.02 5.58 -10.44
N GLY A 138 27.78 5.51 -9.34
CA GLY A 138 27.51 4.62 -8.22
C GLY A 138 26.47 5.14 -7.21
N PHE A 139 25.78 6.25 -7.48
CA PHE A 139 24.76 6.79 -6.55
C PHE A 139 23.56 5.84 -6.38
N ILE A 140 23.25 5.05 -7.42
CA ILE A 140 22.23 4.00 -7.40
C ILE A 140 22.90 2.73 -7.90
N SER A 141 22.92 1.69 -7.06
CA SER A 141 23.63 0.46 -7.40
C SER A 141 22.85 -0.39 -8.42
N GLU A 142 23.58 -1.23 -9.14
CA GLU A 142 22.99 -2.20 -10.07
C GLU A 142 21.96 -3.12 -9.37
N ALA A 143 22.28 -3.56 -8.15
CA ALA A 143 21.41 -4.39 -7.33
C ALA A 143 20.10 -3.67 -6.96
N GLU A 144 20.16 -2.38 -6.64
CA GLU A 144 18.97 -1.56 -6.37
C GLU A 144 18.07 -1.45 -7.59
N VAL A 145 18.63 -1.18 -8.78
CA VAL A 145 17.85 -1.13 -10.02
C VAL A 145 17.20 -2.48 -10.31
N LYS A 146 17.91 -3.59 -10.09
CA LYS A 146 17.37 -4.95 -10.29
C LYS A 146 16.18 -5.26 -9.37
N VAL A 147 16.31 -4.94 -8.08
CA VAL A 147 15.21 -5.08 -7.09
C VAL A 147 14.05 -4.17 -7.47
N PHE A 148 14.33 -2.95 -7.91
CA PHE A 148 13.33 -1.99 -8.33
C PHE A 148 12.53 -2.49 -9.55
N CYS A 149 13.19 -2.97 -10.61
CA CYS A 149 12.53 -3.54 -11.79
C CYS A 149 11.62 -4.72 -11.43
N LYS A 150 12.08 -5.64 -10.57
CA LYS A 150 11.28 -6.77 -10.08
C LYS A 150 9.99 -6.32 -9.37
N ASN A 151 10.05 -5.19 -8.67
CA ASN A 151 8.97 -4.65 -7.85
C ASN A 151 8.23 -3.46 -8.48
N ALA A 152 8.50 -3.11 -9.74
CA ALA A 152 7.95 -1.93 -10.41
C ALA A 152 6.41 -1.88 -10.38
N HIS A 153 5.74 -3.03 -10.47
CA HIS A 153 4.28 -3.16 -10.40
C HIS A 153 3.68 -2.84 -9.02
N ALA A 154 4.48 -2.92 -7.95
CA ALA A 154 4.05 -2.81 -6.56
C ALA A 154 4.46 -1.49 -5.90
N LEU A 155 5.04 -0.55 -6.65
CA LEU A 155 5.48 0.73 -6.11
C LEU A 155 4.31 1.50 -5.45
N ARG A 156 4.63 2.17 -4.34
CA ARG A 156 3.68 2.97 -3.54
C ARG A 156 4.39 4.21 -3.01
N LEU A 157 3.62 5.28 -2.87
CA LEU A 157 4.02 6.49 -2.16
C LEU A 157 2.96 6.78 -1.10
N VAL A 158 3.40 6.88 0.15
CA VAL A 158 2.55 7.25 1.28
C VAL A 158 3.04 8.60 1.79
N ARG A 159 2.15 9.57 1.90
CA ARG A 159 2.43 10.90 2.44
C ARG A 159 1.65 11.05 3.74
N GLY A 160 2.38 11.10 4.86
CA GLY A 160 1.81 11.55 6.12
C GLY A 160 1.56 13.05 6.10
N ARG A 161 0.66 13.49 6.97
CA ARG A 161 0.51 14.93 7.28
C ARG A 161 1.47 15.30 8.41
N PRO A 162 1.95 16.54 8.47
CA PRO A 162 2.67 17.01 9.65
C PRO A 162 1.74 17.00 10.87
N LEU A 163 2.28 16.71 12.04
CA LEU A 163 1.52 16.68 13.30
C LEU A 163 0.79 18.01 13.56
N ALA A 164 1.39 19.14 13.20
CA ALA A 164 0.76 20.45 13.34
C ALA A 164 -0.60 20.55 12.61
N ALA A 165 -0.72 19.92 11.43
CA ALA A 165 -1.97 19.91 10.66
C ALA A 165 -3.05 19.03 11.29
N GLU A 166 -2.68 18.06 12.13
CA GLU A 166 -3.64 17.26 12.91
C GLU A 166 -4.23 18.07 14.08
N TYR A 167 -3.52 19.10 14.56
CA TYR A 167 -3.96 19.93 15.67
C TYR A 167 -4.69 21.20 15.22
N ASP A 168 -4.49 21.66 13.99
CA ASP A 168 -5.26 22.76 13.41
C ASP A 168 -6.63 22.25 12.91
N ALA A 169 -7.71 22.76 13.48
CA ALA A 169 -9.08 22.38 13.09
C ALA A 169 -9.37 22.58 11.60
N LYS A 170 -8.65 23.49 10.91
CA LYS A 170 -8.79 23.68 9.46
C LYS A 170 -8.27 22.49 8.66
N ASP A 171 -7.24 21.82 9.17
CA ASP A 171 -6.49 20.78 8.46
C ASP A 171 -6.67 19.38 9.07
N ALA A 172 -7.29 19.25 10.24
CA ALA A 172 -7.38 18.03 11.05
C ALA A 172 -8.24 16.90 10.45
N SER A 173 -8.80 17.06 9.25
CA SER A 173 -9.81 16.14 8.68
C SER A 173 -10.99 15.91 9.63
N VAL A 174 -11.51 17.01 10.20
CA VAL A 174 -12.66 17.02 11.11
C VAL A 174 -13.81 16.15 10.60
N ASP A 175 -14.19 16.31 9.33
CA ASP A 175 -15.28 15.56 8.70
C ASP A 175 -15.12 14.03 8.80
N THR A 176 -13.89 13.53 8.58
CA THR A 176 -13.58 12.11 8.74
C THR A 176 -13.69 11.67 10.19
N ILE A 177 -13.16 12.47 11.13
CA ILE A 177 -13.22 12.17 12.57
C ILE A 177 -14.68 12.06 13.02
N LEU A 178 -15.53 13.01 12.62
CA LEU A 178 -16.93 13.07 13.03
C LEU A 178 -17.75 11.95 12.39
N THR A 179 -17.57 11.69 11.09
CA THR A 179 -18.23 10.56 10.41
C THR A 179 -17.84 9.22 11.05
N SER A 180 -16.57 9.04 11.41
CA SER A 180 -16.11 7.85 12.11
C SER A 180 -16.65 7.77 13.53
N LEU A 181 -16.98 8.88 14.19
CA LEU A 181 -17.45 8.87 15.57
C LEU A 181 -18.87 8.31 15.70
N ASP A 182 -19.69 8.49 14.66
CA ASP A 182 -21.05 7.95 14.57
C ASP A 182 -21.09 6.43 14.35
N SER A 183 -19.97 5.84 13.91
CA SER A 183 -19.86 4.39 13.76
C SER A 183 -19.64 3.72 15.13
N PRO A 184 -20.45 2.70 15.49
CA PRO A 184 -20.33 2.01 16.76
C PRO A 184 -19.03 1.20 16.89
N ASP A 185 -18.48 0.72 15.77
CA ASP A 185 -17.27 -0.11 15.72
C ASP A 185 -15.98 0.72 15.61
N SER A 186 -16.07 2.05 15.64
CA SER A 186 -14.93 2.93 15.38
C SER A 186 -14.13 3.25 16.63
N GLU A 187 -12.83 3.01 16.54
CA GLU A 187 -11.86 3.30 17.59
C GLU A 187 -11.45 4.78 17.64
N ILE A 188 -12.01 5.64 16.78
CA ILE A 188 -11.68 7.07 16.74
C ILE A 188 -11.99 7.79 18.06
N ILE A 189 -12.91 7.25 18.86
CA ILE A 189 -13.19 7.74 20.21
C ILE A 189 -11.94 7.68 21.10
N PHE A 190 -11.09 6.67 20.97
CA PHE A 190 -9.85 6.58 21.75
C PHE A 190 -8.86 7.68 21.37
N TYR A 191 -8.77 8.06 20.09
CA TYR A 191 -8.00 9.23 19.68
C TYR A 191 -8.51 10.51 20.35
N LEU A 192 -9.83 10.73 20.37
CA LEU A 192 -10.43 11.90 21.03
C LEU A 192 -10.23 11.86 22.56
N MET A 193 -10.30 10.69 23.17
CA MET A 193 -10.05 10.52 24.61
C MET A 193 -8.59 10.78 24.97
N LEU A 194 -7.63 10.38 24.13
CA LEU A 194 -6.21 10.71 24.31
C LEU A 194 -5.99 12.23 24.21
N ARG A 195 -6.60 12.89 23.21
CA ARG A 195 -6.58 14.37 23.09
C ARG A 195 -7.19 15.05 24.33
N ALA A 196 -8.27 14.49 24.87
CA ALA A 196 -8.90 14.98 26.09
C ALA A 196 -8.01 14.75 27.33
N ALA A 197 -7.31 13.62 27.42
CA ALA A 197 -6.38 13.31 28.49
C ALA A 197 -5.15 14.22 28.48
N ASP A 198 -4.59 14.53 27.31
CA ASP A 198 -3.50 15.51 27.19
C ASP A 198 -3.94 16.92 27.57
N ARG A 199 -5.17 17.30 27.20
CA ARG A 199 -5.77 18.56 27.65
C ARG A 199 -5.98 18.59 29.16
N PHE A 200 -6.49 17.50 29.73
CA PHE A 200 -6.64 17.33 31.17
C PHE A 200 -5.28 17.49 31.87
N TYR A 201 -4.24 16.83 31.37
CA TYR A 201 -2.88 16.94 31.90
C TYR A 201 -2.39 18.38 31.88
N SER A 202 -2.62 19.10 30.78
CA SER A 202 -2.25 20.51 30.66
C SER A 202 -2.94 21.43 31.68
N GLN A 203 -4.12 21.05 32.19
CA GLN A 203 -4.90 21.84 33.15
C GLN A 203 -4.61 21.45 34.60
N TYR A 204 -4.41 20.15 34.88
CA TYR A 204 -4.35 19.61 36.24
C TYR A 204 -2.97 19.05 36.61
N ASN A 205 -2.02 19.05 35.67
CA ASN A 205 -0.65 18.56 35.84
C ASN A 205 -0.55 17.11 36.34
N ARG A 206 -1.52 16.29 35.92
CA ARG A 206 -1.60 14.84 36.15
C ARG A 206 -2.61 14.24 35.16
N TYR A 207 -2.55 12.95 34.92
CA TYR A 207 -3.53 12.25 34.09
C TYR A 207 -4.82 11.93 34.87
N PRO A 208 -5.96 11.75 34.16
CA PRO A 208 -7.23 11.38 34.80
C PRO A 208 -7.15 9.99 35.45
N GLY A 209 -7.69 9.87 36.65
CA GLY A 209 -7.74 8.60 37.40
C GLY A 209 -6.41 8.09 37.93
N PHE A 210 -5.34 8.91 37.86
CA PHE A 210 -4.03 8.56 38.43
C PHE A 210 -4.08 8.37 39.96
N PHE A 211 -4.96 9.11 40.65
CA PHE A 211 -5.20 8.98 42.08
C PHE A 211 -6.59 8.41 42.32
N GLU A 212 -6.68 7.29 43.04
CA GLU A 212 -7.95 6.57 43.29
C GLU A 212 -8.99 7.45 44.02
N ASP A 213 -8.55 8.29 44.96
CA ASP A 213 -9.41 9.19 45.73
C ASP A 213 -10.00 10.35 44.90
N GLN A 214 -9.48 10.57 43.69
CA GLN A 214 -9.91 11.66 42.80
C GLN A 214 -10.72 11.18 41.59
N LEU A 215 -10.93 9.86 41.45
CA LEU A 215 -11.55 9.21 40.29
C LEU A 215 -12.89 9.83 39.89
N GLU A 216 -13.81 9.99 40.83
CA GLU A 216 -15.14 10.57 40.58
C GLU A 216 -15.06 12.03 40.11
N THR A 217 -14.14 12.80 40.68
CA THR A 217 -13.93 14.19 40.25
C THR A 217 -13.29 14.27 38.87
N ASP A 218 -12.44 13.30 38.53
CA ASP A 218 -11.73 13.23 37.26
C ASP A 218 -12.64 12.86 36.11
N ILE A 219 -13.63 12.00 36.33
CA ILE A 219 -14.67 11.69 35.34
C ILE A 219 -15.33 12.99 34.85
N SER A 220 -15.74 13.86 35.77
CA SER A 220 -16.38 15.14 35.42
C SER A 220 -15.43 16.10 34.69
N LYS A 221 -14.18 16.20 35.15
CA LYS A 221 -13.15 17.07 34.55
C LYS A 221 -12.68 16.57 33.18
N LEU A 222 -12.56 15.26 32.99
CA LEU A 222 -12.21 14.64 31.71
C LEU A 222 -13.36 14.83 30.70
N LYS A 223 -14.61 14.67 31.13
CA LYS A 223 -15.79 14.99 30.31
C LYS A 223 -15.75 16.44 29.83
N ALA A 224 -15.44 17.40 30.72
CA ALA A 224 -15.28 18.80 30.33
C ALA A 224 -14.14 19.01 29.33
N SER A 225 -13.01 18.30 29.50
CA SER A 225 -11.87 18.35 28.58
C SER A 225 -12.24 17.80 27.19
N LEU A 226 -13.00 16.70 27.14
CA LEU A 226 -13.51 16.11 25.89
C LEU A 226 -14.46 17.07 25.17
N CYS A 227 -15.42 17.69 25.87
CA CYS A 227 -16.32 18.69 25.27
C CYS A 227 -15.54 19.84 24.62
N GLN A 228 -14.50 20.34 25.28
CA GLN A 228 -13.67 21.41 24.72
C GLN A 228 -12.88 20.97 23.48
N VAL A 229 -12.42 19.71 23.43
CA VAL A 229 -11.78 19.15 22.22
C VAL A 229 -12.79 19.06 21.08
N LEU A 230 -14.01 18.59 21.35
CA LEU A 230 -15.08 18.49 20.34
C LEU A 230 -15.49 19.87 19.81
N GLU A 231 -15.64 20.87 20.70
CA GLU A 231 -15.93 22.25 20.34
C GLU A 231 -14.84 22.85 19.44
N GLN A 232 -13.57 22.58 19.72
CA GLN A 232 -12.44 23.01 18.86
C GLN A 232 -12.49 22.38 17.48
N LEU A 233 -12.98 21.14 17.38
CA LEU A 233 -13.23 20.46 16.12
C LEU A 233 -14.56 20.86 15.47
N GLY A 234 -15.29 21.83 16.02
CA GLY A 234 -16.58 22.28 15.46
C GLY A 234 -17.72 21.28 15.63
N SER A 235 -17.58 20.33 16.56
CA SER A 235 -18.60 19.34 16.91
C SER A 235 -19.29 19.68 18.23
N GLY A 236 -20.50 19.15 18.42
CA GLY A 236 -21.24 19.25 19.67
C GLY A 236 -20.82 18.18 20.69
N PRO A 237 -21.47 18.15 21.86
CA PRO A 237 -21.29 17.11 22.86
C PRO A 237 -21.65 15.73 22.29
N VAL A 238 -20.90 14.71 22.70
CA VAL A 238 -21.08 13.32 22.24
C VAL A 238 -21.49 12.46 23.43
N ALA A 239 -22.54 11.65 23.26
CA ALA A 239 -23.05 10.74 24.28
C ALA A 239 -22.24 9.43 24.34
N LYS A 240 -20.96 9.52 24.72
CA LYS A 240 -20.03 8.39 24.87
C LYS A 240 -19.37 8.37 26.25
N ASP A 241 -20.18 8.55 27.29
CA ASP A 241 -19.72 8.69 28.68
C ASP A 241 -18.97 7.46 29.20
N ASP A 242 -19.31 6.25 28.73
CA ASP A 242 -18.62 5.00 29.12
C ASP A 242 -17.11 5.07 28.83
N TYR A 243 -16.70 5.71 27.73
CA TYR A 243 -15.29 5.89 27.39
C TYR A 243 -14.57 6.87 28.31
N VAL A 244 -15.30 7.85 28.88
CA VAL A 244 -14.76 8.77 29.89
C VAL A 244 -14.48 8.02 31.18
N HIS A 245 -15.43 7.18 31.62
CA HIS A 245 -15.26 6.32 32.78
C HIS A 245 -14.08 5.35 32.59
N GLU A 246 -14.00 4.69 31.44
CA GLU A 246 -12.94 3.71 31.17
C GLU A 246 -11.56 4.38 31.05
N MET A 247 -11.45 5.56 30.42
CA MET A 247 -10.18 6.28 30.35
C MET A 247 -9.69 6.74 31.73
N CYS A 248 -10.59 7.16 32.62
CA CYS A 248 -10.23 7.41 34.03
C CYS A 248 -9.80 6.11 34.73
N ARG A 249 -10.53 5.00 34.53
CA ARG A 249 -10.20 3.71 35.13
C ARG A 249 -8.81 3.20 34.72
N TYR A 250 -8.36 3.50 33.50
CA TYR A 250 -6.99 3.16 33.07
C TYR A 250 -5.91 3.83 33.94
N GLY A 251 -6.18 5.00 34.52
CA GLY A 251 -5.27 5.67 35.46
C GLY A 251 -3.88 5.96 34.88
N ALA A 252 -3.76 6.12 33.56
CA ALA A 252 -2.50 6.20 32.81
C ALA A 252 -1.53 5.02 33.06
N ALA A 253 -2.06 3.83 33.36
CA ALA A 253 -1.27 2.62 33.50
C ALA A 253 -0.69 2.15 32.15
N GLU A 254 0.56 1.69 32.17
CA GLU A 254 1.22 1.00 31.05
C GLU A 254 1.30 -0.50 31.38
N ILE A 255 0.28 -1.24 30.96
CA ILE A 255 0.13 -2.66 31.32
C ILE A 255 1.05 -3.53 30.46
N HIS A 256 1.83 -4.40 31.10
CA HIS A 256 2.55 -5.47 30.40
C HIS A 256 1.57 -6.62 30.04
N THR A 257 1.62 -7.07 28.79
CA THR A 257 0.79 -8.16 28.26
C THR A 257 1.43 -9.53 28.44
#